data_AF-A0AAX6I1M1-F1
#
_entry.id   AF-A0AAX6I1M1-F1
#
_cell.length_a   1.000
_cell.length_b   1.000
_cell.length_c   1.000
_cell.angle_alpha   90.00
_cell.angle_beta   90.00
_cell.angle_gamma   90.00
#
_symmetry.space_group_name_H-M   'P 1'
#
loop_
_entity.id
_entity.type
_entity.pdbx_description
1 polymer ?
#
loop_
_entity_poly.entity_id
_entity_poly.type
_entity_poly.pdbx_seq_one_letter_code
_entity_poly.pdbx_strand_id
1 'polypeptide(L)'
;MFGRDPWGGALEISNADSATDDDRSRNLQDIDRAALSRQLDETQQSWLLAGPGDAGKKKKKYVDLGCVVVSRKIFLWTLGALLGAGLLVGLVMLIIKTIPHHHKPPPPLDDYTQALRKALMFFNAQKSGPIGKHNNVSWRGNSGMKDGLSDDSVRKNLVGGYYDAGDAIKFNFPMAYAMTMLSWSVIEYSAKYEAAGELGHVKDIIKWGTDYFLKTFNSSADTIDRIVAQVGQGDTSKGPGPNDHYCWVRPEDIAYPRPVYECHSCSDLAAEMAAALAAASIVFKDSKTYSEKLVHGAKTLFKFGRNQRGRYSAGGSDAAIFYNSTSYWDEFVWGGAWMYYATGNVSYLTLATTPGIAKHAGAFWGGPDYGVFSWDNKLIGAQVLLSRLRLFLSPGYPYEEILRTFHNQSSLVMCSYLPMYTSFNRTRGGLIQLNHGRPQPLQYVANAAFLASVFSDYLEAADTPGWYCGPNFYSIDVLRNFAKRQIDYILGNNPQKMSYLVGYGKRYPKHVHHRGASIPKNGVRYNCKGGWKWRDSKKPNPNTIVGAMVAGPDRHDGFRDVRTNYNYTEPTLAGNAGLVAALVSLSGVKTGIDKNTIFSAVPPMFPVPPPPPPAWKP
;
A
#
# COMPACT_ATOMS: atom_id res chain seq x y z
N MET A 1 21.07 31.76 25.08
CA MET A 1 21.96 31.67 26.26
C MET A 1 21.11 31.79 27.51
N PHE A 2 21.51 31.09 28.58
CA PHE A 2 20.70 30.77 29.77
C PHE A 2 19.48 29.88 29.42
N GLY A 3 19.27 28.71 30.01
CA GLY A 3 19.95 28.07 31.14
C GLY A 3 18.90 27.64 32.15
N ARG A 4 18.40 26.41 32.02
CA ARG A 4 17.47 25.79 32.98
C ARG A 4 18.19 24.64 33.66
N ASP A 5 18.57 24.84 34.92
CA ASP A 5 18.85 23.73 35.82
C ASP A 5 17.53 23.15 36.37
N PRO A 6 17.49 21.84 36.69
CA PRO A 6 16.39 21.20 37.39
C PRO A 6 16.54 21.36 38.92
N TRP A 7 15.67 20.68 39.68
CA TRP A 7 15.60 20.66 41.17
C TRP A 7 14.91 21.87 41.82
N GLY A 8 13.58 21.78 41.91
CA GLY A 8 12.77 22.58 42.81
C GLY A 8 11.74 21.69 43.51
N GLY A 9 12.10 21.19 44.70
CA GLY A 9 11.13 20.57 45.60
C GLY A 9 10.38 21.63 46.41
N ALA A 10 9.19 21.29 46.90
CA ALA A 10 8.45 22.10 47.85
C ALA A 10 8.20 21.30 49.14
N LEU A 11 8.53 21.91 50.27
CA LEU A 11 8.26 21.40 51.62
C LEU A 11 6.84 21.80 52.08
N GLU A 12 6.41 21.16 53.15
CA GLU A 12 5.05 21.09 53.69
C GLU A 12 4.46 22.42 54.19
N ILE A 13 3.13 22.43 54.43
CA ILE A 13 2.55 22.97 55.67
C ILE A 13 1.30 22.15 56.10
N SER A 14 1.33 21.85 57.39
CA SER A 14 0.46 21.10 58.30
C SER A 14 -1.05 21.36 58.34
N ASN A 15 -1.78 20.32 58.80
CA ASN A 15 -2.66 20.29 60.00
C ASN A 15 -2.82 18.79 60.39
N ALA A 16 -2.46 18.31 61.60
CA ALA A 16 -3.18 18.44 62.89
C ALA A 16 -4.64 17.93 62.77
N ASP A 17 -5.17 16.99 63.58
CA ASP A 17 -4.72 16.32 64.82
C ASP A 17 -5.57 15.02 65.03
N SER A 18 -5.41 14.08 65.98
CA SER A 18 -4.49 13.83 67.13
C SER A 18 -4.67 12.37 67.64
N ALA A 19 -3.80 11.88 68.55
CA ALA A 19 -4.00 10.76 69.51
C ALA A 19 -4.08 9.31 68.96
N THR A 20 -3.47 8.28 69.58
CA THR A 20 -2.62 8.17 70.80
C THR A 20 -1.81 6.87 70.75
N ASP A 21 -0.61 6.87 71.36
CA ASP A 21 0.05 5.79 72.13
C ASP A 21 0.19 4.39 71.49
N ASP A 22 1.25 3.59 71.64
CA ASP A 22 2.61 3.63 72.22
C ASP A 22 3.03 2.13 72.17
N ASP A 23 4.29 1.71 72.26
CA ASP A 23 5.54 2.34 71.82
C ASP A 23 6.45 1.17 71.39
N ARG A 24 7.46 1.48 70.58
CA ARG A 24 8.79 0.84 70.51
C ARG A 24 8.93 -0.68 70.78
N SER A 25 9.30 -1.45 69.74
CA SER A 25 10.73 -1.69 69.34
C SER A 25 11.39 -2.87 70.07
N ARG A 26 12.52 -3.43 69.65
CA ARG A 26 13.56 -3.09 68.63
C ARG A 26 14.08 -4.46 68.10
N ASN A 27 14.45 -4.59 66.83
CA ASN A 27 15.85 -4.71 66.34
C ASN A 27 16.73 -5.75 67.07
N LEU A 28 17.67 -6.46 66.43
CA LEU A 28 18.25 -6.44 65.07
C LEU A 28 19.08 -7.74 64.95
N GLN A 29 19.28 -8.27 63.73
CA GLN A 29 20.51 -8.98 63.29
C GLN A 29 20.87 -10.32 64.01
N ASP A 30 21.68 -11.24 63.46
CA ASP A 30 22.13 -11.54 62.08
C ASP A 30 22.72 -12.98 62.10
N ILE A 31 23.15 -13.50 60.94
CA ILE A 31 24.15 -14.61 60.79
C ILE A 31 23.69 -16.05 61.10
N ASP A 32 23.16 -16.69 60.05
CA ASP A 32 23.81 -17.71 59.20
C ASP A 32 24.44 -19.04 59.76
N ARG A 33 24.34 -20.06 58.89
CA ARG A 33 25.15 -21.30 58.74
C ARG A 33 25.27 -22.38 59.84
N ALA A 34 24.46 -23.43 59.62
CA ALA A 34 24.87 -24.83 59.40
C ALA A 34 25.93 -25.52 60.31
N ALA A 35 25.49 -26.57 61.01
CA ALA A 35 26.34 -27.69 61.46
C ALA A 35 25.60 -29.03 61.42
N LEU A 36 26.36 -30.12 61.21
CA LEU A 36 25.90 -31.50 61.04
C LEU A 36 25.99 -32.33 62.33
N SER A 37 25.48 -33.58 62.26
CA SER A 37 25.76 -34.74 63.14
C SER A 37 24.86 -34.86 64.39
N ARG A 38 24.13 -35.99 64.56
CA ARG A 38 24.47 -37.26 65.27
C ARG A 38 24.26 -37.17 66.80
N GLN A 39 23.86 -38.21 67.54
CA GLN A 39 23.28 -39.53 67.22
C GLN A 39 22.47 -40.03 68.45
N LEU A 40 21.55 -40.96 68.20
CA LEU A 40 20.95 -41.98 69.09
C LEU A 40 21.57 -42.27 70.47
N ASP A 41 20.71 -42.50 71.46
CA ASP A 41 20.51 -43.83 72.11
C ASP A 41 19.16 -43.83 72.88
N GLU A 42 18.25 -44.77 72.58
CA GLU A 42 18.05 -46.09 73.19
C GLU A 42 17.27 -46.10 74.52
N THR A 43 15.99 -46.52 74.44
CA THR A 43 15.38 -47.38 75.47
C THR A 43 14.57 -48.49 74.78
N GLN A 44 14.91 -49.72 75.14
CA GLN A 44 14.51 -50.95 74.49
C GLN A 44 13.03 -51.33 74.70
N GLN A 45 12.48 -51.94 73.65
CA GLN A 45 11.75 -53.22 73.63
C GLN A 45 10.77 -53.61 74.77
N SER A 46 9.61 -54.02 74.26
CA SER A 46 8.70 -55.09 74.74
C SER A 46 7.58 -54.62 75.69
N TRP A 47 6.39 -55.21 75.69
CA TRP A 47 6.08 -56.63 75.81
C TRP A 47 5.16 -57.21 74.72
N LEU A 48 5.43 -58.47 74.37
CA LEU A 48 4.49 -59.41 73.74
C LEU A 48 3.57 -60.04 74.81
N LEU A 49 2.55 -60.79 74.34
CA LEU A 49 1.67 -61.69 75.10
C LEU A 49 0.48 -61.04 75.86
N ALA A 50 -0.65 -60.92 75.15
CA ALA A 50 -1.97 -61.13 75.74
C ALA A 50 -2.72 -62.19 74.91
N GLY A 51 -3.07 -63.30 75.55
CA GLY A 51 -3.80 -64.43 74.96
C GLY A 51 -5.32 -64.14 74.79
N PRO A 52 -6.06 -65.08 74.18
CA PRO A 52 -7.33 -64.77 73.52
C PRO A 52 -8.56 -64.90 74.41
N GLY A 53 -9.46 -63.91 74.37
CA GLY A 53 -10.74 -64.00 75.08
C GLY A 53 -11.58 -62.72 75.11
N ASP A 54 -11.91 -62.12 73.96
CA ASP A 54 -13.23 -61.48 73.72
C ASP A 54 -13.34 -60.89 72.30
N ALA A 55 -13.83 -61.71 71.37
CA ALA A 55 -14.13 -61.28 70.02
C ALA A 55 -15.57 -60.75 69.91
N GLY A 56 -15.77 -59.43 69.96
CA GLY A 56 -17.12 -58.86 69.85
C GLY A 56 -17.24 -57.37 69.57
N LYS A 57 -17.60 -57.02 68.33
CA LYS A 57 -18.23 -55.73 67.92
C LYS A 57 -17.38 -54.44 68.06
N LYS A 58 -16.54 -54.11 67.05
CA LYS A 58 -16.25 -52.69 66.65
C LYS A 58 -15.57 -52.45 65.28
N LYS A 59 -15.61 -53.38 64.30
CA LYS A 59 -15.01 -53.18 62.94
C LYS A 59 -16.02 -52.82 61.83
N LYS A 60 -16.68 -51.64 61.85
CA LYS A 60 -17.53 -51.16 60.71
C LYS A 60 -17.64 -49.62 60.48
N LYS A 61 -16.91 -48.74 61.18
CA LYS A 61 -17.22 -47.27 61.21
C LYS A 61 -16.23 -46.31 60.53
N TYR A 62 -15.03 -46.77 60.17
CA TYR A 62 -13.95 -45.92 59.63
C TYR A 62 -13.34 -46.55 58.36
N VAL A 63 -12.79 -45.69 57.49
CA VAL A 63 -12.02 -46.04 56.29
C VAL A 63 -10.62 -45.45 56.48
N ASP A 64 -9.61 -46.28 56.24
CA ASP A 64 -8.20 -45.88 56.35
C ASP A 64 -7.64 -45.60 54.95
N LEU A 65 -7.01 -44.45 54.78
CA LEU A 65 -6.40 -43.99 53.52
C LEU A 65 -4.87 -43.93 53.63
N GLY A 66 -4.28 -44.72 54.53
CA GLY A 66 -2.83 -44.92 54.65
C GLY A 66 -2.10 -43.84 55.46
N CYS A 67 -2.55 -42.58 55.38
CA CYS A 67 -2.05 -41.48 56.20
C CYS A 67 -3.12 -40.81 57.09
N VAL A 68 -4.42 -41.09 56.89
CA VAL A 68 -5.53 -40.52 57.68
C VAL A 68 -6.68 -41.53 57.79
N VAL A 69 -7.22 -41.70 59.00
CA VAL A 69 -8.41 -42.53 59.28
C VAL A 69 -9.65 -41.64 59.32
N VAL A 70 -10.57 -41.82 58.36
CA VAL A 70 -11.77 -40.97 58.20
C VAL A 70 -13.05 -41.78 58.45
N SER A 71 -14.07 -41.15 59.06
CA SER A 71 -15.37 -41.80 59.24
C SER A 71 -16.00 -42.14 57.88
N ARG A 72 -16.50 -43.39 57.72
CA ARG A 72 -17.10 -43.86 56.45
C ARG A 72 -18.26 -42.96 55.98
N LYS A 73 -19.01 -42.35 56.91
CA LYS A 73 -20.06 -41.37 56.55
C LYS A 73 -19.48 -40.10 55.95
N ILE A 74 -18.44 -39.52 56.56
CA ILE A 74 -17.83 -38.28 56.09
C ILE A 74 -17.19 -38.50 54.72
N PHE A 75 -16.46 -39.60 54.53
CA PHE A 75 -15.86 -39.97 53.24
C PHE A 75 -16.89 -40.14 52.10
N LEU A 76 -18.05 -40.74 52.38
CA LEU A 76 -19.13 -40.86 51.38
C LEU A 76 -19.76 -39.50 51.05
N TRP A 77 -19.91 -38.61 52.03
CA TRP A 77 -20.42 -37.25 51.81
C TRP A 77 -19.43 -36.37 51.03
N THR A 78 -18.13 -36.45 51.30
CA THR A 78 -17.12 -35.69 50.52
C THR A 78 -16.97 -36.22 49.10
N LEU A 79 -17.00 -37.55 48.90
CA LEU A 79 -17.01 -38.16 47.57
C LEU A 79 -18.28 -37.77 46.77
N GLY A 80 -19.45 -37.76 47.43
CA GLY A 80 -20.71 -37.32 46.84
C GLY A 80 -20.71 -35.83 46.47
N ALA A 81 -20.14 -34.97 47.32
CA ALA A 81 -19.98 -33.54 47.04
C ALA A 81 -19.03 -33.28 45.85
N LEU A 82 -17.91 -34.02 45.76
CA LEU A 82 -16.97 -33.94 44.63
C LEU A 82 -17.62 -34.42 43.32
N LEU A 83 -18.39 -35.51 43.35
CA LEU A 83 -19.15 -35.98 42.19
C LEU A 83 -20.23 -34.98 41.76
N GLY A 84 -20.95 -34.39 42.72
CA GLY A 84 -21.95 -33.34 42.46
C GLY A 84 -21.33 -32.09 41.84
N ALA A 85 -20.19 -31.62 42.37
CA ALA A 85 -19.44 -30.50 41.81
C ALA A 85 -18.91 -30.81 40.40
N GLY A 86 -18.38 -32.02 40.16
CA GLY A 86 -17.93 -32.46 38.85
C GLY A 86 -19.05 -32.51 37.81
N LEU A 87 -20.23 -33.01 38.20
CA LEU A 87 -21.44 -32.97 37.37
C LEU A 87 -21.89 -31.54 37.05
N LEU A 88 -21.84 -30.63 38.03
CA LEU A 88 -22.22 -29.22 37.83
C LEU A 88 -21.27 -28.52 36.85
N VAL A 89 -19.95 -28.70 37.00
CA VAL A 89 -18.94 -28.16 36.08
C VAL A 89 -19.08 -28.77 34.68
N GLY A 90 -19.35 -30.08 34.59
CA GLY A 90 -19.63 -30.76 33.33
C GLY A 90 -20.87 -30.20 32.62
N LEU A 91 -21.94 -29.93 33.36
CA LEU A 91 -23.17 -29.33 32.83
C LEU A 91 -22.94 -27.90 32.32
N VAL A 92 -22.20 -27.07 33.08
CA VAL A 92 -21.84 -25.71 32.67
C VAL A 92 -20.97 -25.73 31.40
N MET A 93 -19.98 -26.62 31.31
CA MET A 93 -19.18 -26.80 30.10
C MET A 93 -20.02 -27.28 28.90
N LEU A 94 -20.98 -28.18 29.12
CA LEU A 94 -21.90 -28.63 28.08
C LEU A 94 -22.76 -27.47 27.57
N ILE A 95 -23.28 -26.63 28.46
CA ILE A 95 -24.09 -25.44 28.11
C ILE A 95 -23.24 -24.45 27.31
N ILE A 96 -22.04 -24.10 27.78
CA ILE A 96 -21.11 -23.21 27.06
C ILE A 96 -20.80 -23.73 25.65
N LYS A 97 -20.64 -25.05 25.49
CA LYS A 97 -20.29 -25.68 24.20
C LYS A 97 -21.49 -25.94 23.28
N THR A 98 -22.72 -25.90 23.78
CA THR A 98 -23.96 -26.10 23.00
C THR A 98 -24.69 -24.81 22.66
N ILE A 99 -24.41 -23.69 23.35
CA ILE A 99 -24.87 -22.36 22.91
C ILE A 99 -24.19 -22.01 21.58
N PRO A 100 -24.95 -21.83 20.48
CA PRO A 100 -24.36 -21.43 19.21
C PRO A 100 -23.85 -20.00 19.35
N HIS A 101 -22.53 -19.82 19.39
CA HIS A 101 -21.90 -18.51 19.31
C HIS A 101 -22.35 -17.81 18.02
N HIS A 102 -23.36 -16.95 18.13
CA HIS A 102 -23.70 -15.98 17.12
C HIS A 102 -22.56 -14.96 17.08
N HIS A 103 -21.51 -15.30 16.31
CA HIS A 103 -20.57 -14.32 15.83
C HIS A 103 -21.41 -13.27 15.12
N LYS A 104 -21.47 -12.07 15.69
CA LYS A 104 -22.06 -10.92 15.00
C LYS A 104 -21.38 -10.85 13.64
N PRO A 105 -22.13 -10.80 12.51
CA PRO A 105 -21.50 -10.67 11.21
C PRO A 105 -20.56 -9.46 11.25
N PRO A 106 -19.37 -9.54 10.64
CA PRO A 106 -18.46 -8.41 10.63
C PRO A 106 -19.19 -7.17 10.11
N PRO A 107 -18.90 -5.96 10.67
CA PRO A 107 -19.57 -4.75 10.26
C PRO A 107 -19.46 -4.56 8.74
N PRO A 108 -20.46 -3.95 8.08
CA PRO A 108 -20.39 -3.69 6.65
C PRO A 108 -19.14 -2.87 6.35
N LEU A 109 -18.40 -3.30 5.32
CA LEU A 109 -17.18 -2.62 4.88
C LEU A 109 -17.47 -1.16 4.55
N ASP A 110 -16.57 -0.26 4.94
CA ASP A 110 -16.71 1.15 4.61
C ASP A 110 -16.71 1.39 3.09
N ASP A 111 -17.31 2.51 2.69
CA ASP A 111 -17.53 2.85 1.29
C ASP A 111 -16.22 2.88 0.47
N TYR A 112 -15.10 3.32 1.06
CA TYR A 112 -13.80 3.32 0.40
C TYR A 112 -13.23 1.91 0.26
N THR A 113 -13.33 1.06 1.29
CA THR A 113 -12.93 -0.36 1.17
C THR A 113 -13.75 -1.09 0.09
N GLN A 114 -15.07 -0.85 0.00
CA GLN A 114 -15.89 -1.41 -1.08
C GLN A 114 -15.49 -0.91 -2.47
N ALA A 115 -15.13 0.37 -2.60
CA ALA A 115 -14.59 0.95 -3.82
C ALA A 115 -13.20 0.39 -4.16
N LEU A 116 -12.32 0.19 -3.16
CA LEU A 116 -10.96 -0.33 -3.30
C LEU A 116 -10.96 -1.73 -3.90
N ARG A 117 -11.75 -2.65 -3.34
CA ARG A 117 -11.91 -4.02 -3.87
C ARG A 117 -12.30 -4.01 -5.35
N LYS A 118 -13.23 -3.11 -5.72
CA LYS A 118 -13.65 -2.95 -7.12
C LYS A 118 -12.52 -2.37 -7.97
N ALA A 119 -11.87 -1.29 -7.55
CA ALA A 119 -10.80 -0.62 -8.29
C ALA A 119 -9.63 -1.58 -8.61
N LEU A 120 -9.31 -2.53 -7.72
CA LEU A 120 -8.33 -3.59 -7.99
C LEU A 120 -8.79 -4.57 -9.10
N MET A 121 -10.09 -4.85 -9.25
CA MET A 121 -10.61 -5.69 -10.34
C MET A 121 -10.34 -5.11 -11.74
N PHE A 122 -10.15 -3.80 -11.87
CA PHE A 122 -9.77 -3.19 -13.15
C PHE A 122 -8.45 -3.76 -13.67
N PHE A 123 -7.43 -3.90 -12.80
CA PHE A 123 -6.14 -4.45 -13.19
C PHE A 123 -6.27 -5.89 -13.69
N ASN A 124 -7.11 -6.72 -13.06
CA ASN A 124 -7.44 -8.06 -13.58
C ASN A 124 -8.08 -8.01 -14.97
N ALA A 125 -8.90 -6.99 -15.26
CA ALA A 125 -9.48 -6.77 -16.57
C ALA A 125 -8.47 -6.26 -17.62
N GLN A 126 -7.35 -5.66 -17.19
CA GLN A 126 -6.26 -5.18 -18.05
C GLN A 126 -5.15 -6.22 -18.34
N LYS A 127 -5.06 -7.35 -17.62
CA LYS A 127 -3.95 -8.32 -17.79
C LYS A 127 -3.83 -8.83 -19.24
N SER A 128 -2.62 -8.76 -19.81
CA SER A 128 -2.25 -9.39 -21.08
C SER A 128 -1.46 -10.66 -20.82
N GLY A 129 -1.55 -11.65 -21.71
CA GLY A 129 -0.85 -12.94 -21.60
C GLY A 129 -1.77 -14.08 -21.13
N PRO A 130 -1.21 -15.16 -20.55
CA PRO A 130 -1.98 -16.32 -20.11
C PRO A 130 -2.66 -16.06 -18.77
N ILE A 131 -3.93 -15.67 -18.77
CA ILE A 131 -4.67 -15.37 -17.53
C ILE A 131 -5.22 -16.65 -16.89
N GLY A 132 -5.05 -16.78 -15.58
CA GLY A 132 -5.51 -17.95 -14.83
C GLY A 132 -7.05 -18.02 -14.70
N LYS A 133 -7.57 -19.22 -14.43
CA LYS A 133 -9.01 -19.45 -14.20
C LYS A 133 -9.59 -18.60 -13.04
N HIS A 134 -8.74 -18.19 -12.09
CA HIS A 134 -9.10 -17.40 -10.91
C HIS A 134 -8.91 -15.88 -11.08
N ASN A 135 -8.88 -15.35 -12.30
CA ASN A 135 -8.69 -13.91 -12.57
C ASN A 135 -9.88 -13.01 -12.16
N ASN A 136 -10.98 -13.55 -11.60
CA ASN A 136 -12.20 -12.84 -11.20
C ASN A 136 -12.88 -11.97 -12.28
N VAL A 137 -12.46 -12.09 -13.54
CA VAL A 137 -13.01 -11.38 -14.71
C VAL A 137 -13.33 -12.41 -15.80
N SER A 138 -14.53 -12.98 -15.72
CA SER A 138 -14.98 -14.14 -16.53
C SER A 138 -15.04 -13.89 -18.04
N TRP A 139 -15.12 -12.62 -18.46
CA TRP A 139 -15.24 -12.22 -19.86
C TRP A 139 -13.89 -12.01 -20.59
N ARG A 140 -12.78 -11.97 -19.85
CA ARG A 140 -11.42 -11.98 -20.45
C ARG A 140 -10.99 -13.40 -20.84
N GLY A 141 -9.90 -13.51 -21.59
CA GLY A 141 -9.18 -14.74 -21.92
C GLY A 141 -7.70 -14.47 -22.22
N ASN A 142 -6.99 -15.52 -22.68
CA ASN A 142 -5.57 -15.40 -23.03
C ASN A 142 -5.38 -14.53 -24.28
N SER A 143 -4.51 -13.52 -24.18
CA SER A 143 -4.31 -12.52 -25.24
C SER A 143 -2.85 -12.09 -25.34
N GLY A 144 -2.41 -11.54 -26.48
CA GLY A 144 -1.02 -11.11 -26.66
C GLY A 144 0.02 -12.24 -26.52
N MET A 145 -0.37 -13.49 -26.84
CA MET A 145 0.46 -14.68 -26.63
C MET A 145 1.66 -14.81 -27.59
N LYS A 146 1.79 -13.89 -28.55
CA LYS A 146 2.90 -13.81 -29.51
C LYS A 146 3.76 -12.55 -29.32
N ASP A 147 3.46 -11.73 -28.32
CA ASP A 147 4.09 -10.43 -28.08
C ASP A 147 5.62 -10.60 -27.96
N GLY A 148 6.34 -9.94 -28.88
CA GLY A 148 7.80 -10.02 -29.05
C GLY A 148 8.35 -11.31 -29.67
N LEU A 149 7.60 -12.43 -29.66
CA LEU A 149 8.03 -13.70 -30.25
C LEU A 149 7.98 -13.68 -31.78
N SER A 150 7.01 -12.97 -32.35
CA SER A 150 6.84 -12.82 -33.82
C SER A 150 7.42 -11.51 -34.36
N ASP A 151 8.23 -10.79 -33.58
CA ASP A 151 8.89 -9.56 -34.02
C ASP A 151 10.35 -9.87 -34.37
N ASP A 152 10.72 -9.70 -35.64
CA ASP A 152 12.05 -10.05 -36.14
C ASP A 152 13.19 -9.20 -35.57
N SER A 153 12.90 -7.99 -35.07
CA SER A 153 13.92 -7.10 -34.50
C SER A 153 14.36 -7.53 -33.08
N VAL A 154 13.46 -8.20 -32.34
CA VAL A 154 13.68 -8.50 -30.91
C VAL A 154 13.65 -10.01 -30.61
N ARG A 155 12.69 -10.75 -31.17
CA ARG A 155 12.44 -12.19 -30.92
C ARG A 155 12.48 -12.63 -29.44
N LYS A 156 12.03 -11.76 -28.52
CA LYS A 156 11.97 -12.01 -27.05
C LYS A 156 10.55 -12.34 -26.59
N ASN A 157 10.42 -13.15 -25.54
CA ASN A 157 9.11 -13.40 -24.90
C ASN A 157 8.65 -12.17 -24.09
N LEU A 158 7.77 -11.36 -24.66
CA LEU A 158 7.14 -10.19 -24.01
C LEU A 158 5.68 -10.45 -23.63
N VAL A 159 5.32 -11.72 -23.43
CA VAL A 159 3.99 -12.14 -22.98
C VAL A 159 3.85 -11.87 -21.47
N GLY A 160 2.71 -11.31 -21.07
CA GLY A 160 2.47 -10.77 -19.72
C GLY A 160 2.15 -9.27 -19.76
N GLY A 161 2.20 -8.62 -18.59
CA GLY A 161 1.99 -7.18 -18.45
C GLY A 161 0.52 -6.78 -18.55
N TYR A 162 0.28 -5.48 -18.73
CA TYR A 162 -1.06 -4.89 -18.77
C TYR A 162 -1.31 -4.16 -20.09
N TYR A 163 -2.57 -4.13 -20.52
CA TYR A 163 -3.06 -3.17 -21.50
C TYR A 163 -3.32 -1.82 -20.82
N ASP A 164 -3.00 -0.73 -21.50
CA ASP A 164 -2.96 0.59 -20.87
C ASP A 164 -4.35 1.16 -20.55
N ALA A 165 -5.24 1.14 -21.53
CA ALA A 165 -6.51 1.86 -21.44
C ALA A 165 -7.69 1.05 -22.01
N GLY A 166 -8.52 1.65 -22.88
CA GLY A 166 -9.54 0.94 -23.63
C GLY A 166 -9.01 0.09 -24.79
N ASP A 167 -7.70 0.11 -25.01
CA ASP A 167 -6.96 -0.49 -26.11
C ASP A 167 -6.26 -1.81 -25.73
N ALA A 168 -5.38 -2.31 -26.58
CA ALA A 168 -4.53 -3.45 -26.28
C ALA A 168 -3.03 -3.16 -26.47
N ILE A 169 -2.62 -1.89 -26.37
CA ILE A 169 -1.21 -1.50 -26.40
C ILE A 169 -0.61 -1.65 -25.00
N LYS A 170 0.67 -2.05 -24.93
CA LYS A 170 1.45 -2.01 -23.71
C LYS A 170 2.37 -0.79 -23.76
N PHE A 171 1.93 0.33 -23.21
CA PHE A 171 2.78 1.50 -23.00
C PHE A 171 3.54 1.33 -21.67
N ASN A 172 4.85 1.13 -21.71
CA ASN A 172 5.59 0.76 -20.50
C ASN A 172 5.78 1.93 -19.53
N PHE A 173 5.69 3.18 -19.98
CA PHE A 173 5.84 4.37 -19.14
C PHE A 173 4.67 4.57 -18.14
N PRO A 174 3.40 4.69 -18.59
CA PRO A 174 2.26 4.74 -17.67
C PRO A 174 2.06 3.44 -16.88
N MET A 175 2.44 2.29 -17.44
CA MET A 175 2.43 1.01 -16.72
C MET A 175 3.45 1.01 -15.57
N ALA A 176 4.66 1.52 -15.79
CA ALA A 176 5.69 1.60 -14.75
C ALA A 176 5.22 2.53 -13.62
N TYR A 177 4.76 3.74 -13.96
CA TYR A 177 4.13 4.66 -13.00
C TYR A 177 3.00 3.99 -12.19
N ALA A 178 2.10 3.25 -12.84
CA ALA A 178 1.03 2.54 -12.17
C ALA A 178 1.55 1.49 -11.16
N MET A 179 2.60 0.74 -11.51
CA MET A 179 3.21 -0.23 -10.59
C MET A 179 3.98 0.44 -9.45
N THR A 180 4.65 1.58 -9.68
CA THR A 180 5.27 2.38 -8.62
C THR A 180 4.22 2.91 -7.64
N MET A 181 3.11 3.44 -8.15
CA MET A 181 1.99 3.96 -7.34
C MET A 181 1.30 2.90 -6.50
N LEU A 182 0.99 1.73 -7.09
CA LEU A 182 0.45 0.60 -6.33
C LEU A 182 1.44 0.15 -5.25
N SER A 183 2.72 0.02 -5.59
CA SER A 183 3.75 -0.37 -4.62
C SER A 183 3.89 0.64 -3.48
N TRP A 184 3.91 1.94 -3.77
CA TRP A 184 3.94 2.99 -2.76
C TRP A 184 2.71 2.89 -1.82
N SER A 185 1.51 2.70 -2.37
CA SER A 185 0.31 2.54 -1.55
C SER A 185 0.38 1.33 -0.61
N VAL A 186 1.01 0.23 -1.04
CA VAL A 186 1.20 -0.97 -0.20
C VAL A 186 2.28 -0.75 0.86
N ILE A 187 3.35 -0.02 0.55
CA ILE A 187 4.40 0.34 1.52
C ILE A 187 3.83 1.19 2.65
N GLU A 188 2.96 2.16 2.34
CA GLU A 188 2.38 3.06 3.34
C GLU A 188 1.22 2.43 4.13
N TYR A 189 0.35 1.67 3.44
CA TYR A 189 -0.94 1.23 3.98
C TYR A 189 -1.14 -0.30 3.96
N SER A 190 -0.05 -1.08 4.06
CA SER A 190 -0.08 -2.56 4.10
C SER A 190 -1.15 -3.11 5.06
N ALA A 191 -1.23 -2.56 6.29
CA ALA A 191 -2.21 -2.97 7.29
C ALA A 191 -3.68 -2.70 6.87
N LYS A 192 -3.93 -1.64 6.10
CA LYS A 192 -5.27 -1.35 5.56
C LYS A 192 -5.64 -2.30 4.43
N TYR A 193 -4.69 -2.68 3.57
CA TYR A 193 -4.89 -3.72 2.57
C TYR A 193 -5.16 -5.10 3.20
N GLU A 194 -4.46 -5.44 4.28
CA GLU A 194 -4.66 -6.69 5.02
C GLU A 194 -6.06 -6.73 5.64
N ALA A 195 -6.46 -5.66 6.35
CA ALA A 195 -7.80 -5.54 6.92
C ALA A 195 -8.92 -5.49 5.86
N ALA A 196 -8.63 -4.97 4.66
CA ALA A 196 -9.52 -5.03 3.51
C ALA A 196 -9.61 -6.44 2.88
N GLY A 197 -8.71 -7.37 3.23
CA GLY A 197 -8.61 -8.71 2.61
C GLY A 197 -8.01 -8.69 1.21
N GLU A 198 -7.30 -7.64 0.83
CA GLU A 198 -6.82 -7.37 -0.53
C GLU A 198 -5.30 -7.35 -0.66
N LEU A 199 -4.52 -7.49 0.42
CA LEU A 199 -3.04 -7.41 0.38
C LEU A 199 -2.42 -8.43 -0.59
N GLY A 200 -2.90 -9.68 -0.58
CA GLY A 200 -2.46 -10.70 -1.54
C GLY A 200 -2.79 -10.32 -2.98
N HIS A 201 -3.99 -9.78 -3.22
CA HIS A 201 -4.46 -9.42 -4.55
C HIS A 201 -3.72 -8.21 -5.14
N VAL A 202 -3.46 -7.16 -4.36
CA VAL A 202 -2.64 -6.03 -4.82
C VAL A 202 -1.17 -6.42 -5.02
N LYS A 203 -0.63 -7.32 -4.18
CA LYS A 203 0.69 -7.93 -4.43
C LYS A 203 0.71 -8.71 -5.75
N ASP A 204 -0.28 -9.56 -6.03
CA ASP A 204 -0.37 -10.28 -7.31
C ASP A 204 -0.48 -9.33 -8.52
N ILE A 205 -1.19 -8.20 -8.38
CA ILE A 205 -1.27 -7.16 -9.40
C ILE A 205 0.11 -6.53 -9.67
N ILE A 206 0.83 -6.12 -8.62
CA ILE A 206 2.18 -5.55 -8.75
C ILE A 206 3.12 -6.58 -9.38
N LYS A 207 3.12 -7.81 -8.87
CA LYS A 207 3.98 -8.90 -9.33
C LYS A 207 3.81 -9.19 -10.82
N TRP A 208 2.58 -9.13 -11.34
CA TRP A 208 2.29 -9.34 -12.75
C TRP A 208 2.92 -8.27 -13.66
N GLY A 209 2.98 -7.01 -13.20
CA GLY A 209 3.65 -5.92 -13.90
C GLY A 209 5.17 -6.04 -13.83
N THR A 210 5.73 -6.33 -12.65
CA THR A 210 7.18 -6.45 -12.48
C THR A 210 7.77 -7.69 -13.13
N ASP A 211 7.06 -8.83 -13.14
CA ASP A 211 7.43 -10.02 -13.92
C ASP A 211 7.42 -9.77 -15.44
N TYR A 212 6.69 -8.74 -15.90
CA TYR A 212 6.73 -8.30 -17.29
C TYR A 212 7.89 -7.33 -17.55
N PHE A 213 8.14 -6.34 -16.68
CA PHE A 213 9.30 -5.45 -16.84
C PHE A 213 10.64 -6.22 -16.82
N LEU A 214 10.76 -7.27 -16.01
CA LEU A 214 11.97 -8.14 -16.05
C LEU A 214 12.18 -8.87 -17.39
N LYS A 215 11.21 -8.84 -18.33
CA LYS A 215 11.35 -9.37 -19.70
C LYS A 215 11.66 -8.29 -20.75
N THR A 216 11.45 -7.02 -20.44
CA THR A 216 11.61 -5.91 -21.41
C THR A 216 13.06 -5.47 -21.60
N PHE A 217 13.99 -6.04 -20.84
CA PHE A 217 15.44 -5.84 -20.96
C PHE A 217 16.17 -7.12 -20.52
N ASN A 218 17.50 -7.17 -20.67
CA ASN A 218 18.28 -8.28 -20.11
C ASN A 218 18.41 -8.11 -18.58
N SER A 219 17.42 -8.60 -17.83
CA SER A 219 17.36 -8.45 -16.37
C SER A 219 18.38 -9.28 -15.58
N SER A 220 19.28 -9.99 -16.26
CA SER A 220 20.36 -10.78 -15.65
C SER A 220 21.74 -10.15 -15.87
N ALA A 221 21.81 -8.97 -16.47
CA ALA A 221 23.05 -8.25 -16.75
C ALA A 221 23.15 -6.94 -15.94
N ASP A 222 24.36 -6.59 -15.50
CA ASP A 222 24.66 -5.34 -14.78
C ASP A 222 24.68 -4.08 -15.67
N THR A 223 24.54 -4.25 -16.98
CA THR A 223 24.54 -3.22 -18.01
C THR A 223 23.74 -3.67 -19.23
N ILE A 224 23.01 -2.74 -19.83
CA ILE A 224 22.22 -2.94 -21.05
C ILE A 224 22.40 -1.74 -21.99
N ASP A 225 22.14 -1.95 -23.28
CA ASP A 225 22.20 -0.95 -24.35
C ASP A 225 20.81 -0.48 -24.82
N ARG A 226 19.74 -1.12 -24.32
CA ARG A 226 18.35 -0.89 -24.73
C ARG A 226 17.33 -1.43 -23.74
N ILE A 227 16.12 -0.91 -23.83
CA ILE A 227 14.91 -1.44 -23.18
C ILE A 227 13.75 -1.45 -24.17
N VAL A 228 12.75 -2.33 -23.97
CA VAL A 228 11.49 -2.24 -24.71
C VAL A 228 10.63 -1.12 -24.11
N ALA A 229 10.25 -0.15 -24.95
CA ALA A 229 9.37 0.95 -24.58
C ALA A 229 7.88 0.63 -24.75
N GLN A 230 7.55 -0.17 -25.76
CA GLN A 230 6.15 -0.42 -26.11
C GLN A 230 5.97 -1.74 -26.87
N VAL A 231 4.79 -2.37 -26.72
CA VAL A 231 4.34 -3.48 -27.57
C VAL A 231 2.94 -3.22 -28.13
N GLY A 232 2.80 -3.29 -29.45
CA GLY A 232 1.63 -2.81 -30.20
C GLY A 232 1.83 -1.40 -30.73
N GLN A 233 0.97 -0.95 -31.65
CA GLN A 233 1.05 0.34 -32.32
C GLN A 233 -0.33 1.01 -32.37
N GLY A 234 -0.40 2.31 -32.06
CA GLY A 234 -1.63 3.10 -32.12
C GLY A 234 -1.70 4.10 -33.28
N ASP A 235 -0.55 4.61 -33.75
CA ASP A 235 -0.49 5.72 -34.72
C ASP A 235 -1.17 5.38 -36.05
N THR A 236 -2.28 6.07 -36.34
CA THR A 236 -3.05 5.96 -37.58
C THR A 236 -2.66 7.02 -38.63
N SER A 237 -1.75 7.96 -38.32
CA SER A 237 -1.34 9.02 -39.24
C SER A 237 -0.49 8.51 -40.41
N LYS A 238 0.25 7.42 -40.20
CA LYS A 238 1.18 6.83 -41.18
C LYS A 238 0.52 5.93 -42.23
N GLY A 239 -0.81 5.89 -42.29
CA GLY A 239 -1.58 5.22 -43.34
C GLY A 239 -2.60 4.18 -42.83
N PRO A 240 -3.37 3.55 -43.74
CA PRO A 240 -4.53 2.71 -43.40
C PRO A 240 -4.18 1.28 -42.95
N GLY A 241 -2.96 1.06 -42.44
CA GLY A 241 -2.52 -0.24 -41.95
C GLY A 241 -3.32 -0.68 -40.71
N PRO A 242 -3.70 -1.97 -40.59
CA PRO A 242 -4.44 -2.42 -39.42
C PRO A 242 -3.53 -2.41 -38.18
N ASN A 243 -3.84 -1.53 -37.24
CA ASN A 243 -3.17 -1.38 -35.95
C ASN A 243 -4.20 -1.40 -34.79
N ASP A 244 -3.76 -1.12 -33.56
CA ASP A 244 -4.59 -1.26 -32.36
C ASP A 244 -5.74 -0.25 -32.29
N HIS A 245 -5.54 0.98 -32.77
CA HIS A 245 -6.55 2.04 -32.75
C HIS A 245 -7.42 2.08 -34.02
N TYR A 246 -6.94 1.49 -35.11
CA TYR A 246 -7.72 1.19 -36.31
C TYR A 246 -8.69 0.00 -36.12
N CYS A 247 -8.33 -0.97 -35.29
CA CYS A 247 -9.15 -2.16 -35.05
C CYS A 247 -9.93 -2.10 -33.73
N TRP A 248 -11.23 -2.39 -33.77
CA TRP A 248 -12.04 -2.54 -32.56
C TRP A 248 -12.36 -4.02 -32.32
N VAL A 249 -11.44 -4.74 -31.67
CA VAL A 249 -11.53 -6.20 -31.44
C VAL A 249 -11.24 -6.55 -29.98
N ARG A 250 -11.69 -7.72 -29.51
CA ARG A 250 -11.28 -8.20 -28.18
C ARG A 250 -9.77 -8.49 -28.19
N PRO A 251 -9.03 -8.29 -27.09
CA PRO A 251 -7.60 -8.62 -27.04
C PRO A 251 -7.27 -10.07 -27.43
N GLU A 252 -8.18 -10.99 -27.14
CA GLU A 252 -8.09 -12.42 -27.47
C GLU A 252 -8.24 -12.71 -28.97
N ASP A 253 -8.90 -11.80 -29.73
CA ASP A 253 -9.19 -11.97 -31.15
C ASP A 253 -8.16 -11.30 -32.08
N ILE A 254 -7.20 -10.55 -31.53
CA ILE A 254 -6.23 -9.72 -32.29
C ILE A 254 -5.55 -10.55 -33.38
N ALA A 255 -5.51 -9.98 -34.59
CA ALA A 255 -4.89 -10.58 -35.77
C ALA A 255 -3.90 -9.64 -36.49
N TYR A 256 -3.85 -8.35 -36.12
CA TYR A 256 -2.89 -7.40 -36.66
C TYR A 256 -1.49 -7.61 -36.04
N PRO A 257 -0.41 -7.21 -36.74
CA PRO A 257 0.94 -7.20 -36.18
C PRO A 257 1.00 -6.33 -34.91
N ARG A 258 1.78 -6.78 -33.92
CA ARG A 258 2.00 -6.07 -32.66
C ARG A 258 3.50 -5.81 -32.51
N PRO A 259 4.03 -4.77 -33.18
CA PRO A 259 5.47 -4.51 -33.21
C PRO A 259 5.99 -4.17 -31.81
N VAL A 260 7.28 -4.41 -31.60
CA VAL A 260 8.02 -4.04 -30.40
C VAL A 260 8.85 -2.80 -30.70
N TYR A 261 8.68 -1.75 -29.90
CA TYR A 261 9.54 -0.57 -29.98
C TYR A 261 10.63 -0.68 -28.91
N GLU A 262 11.88 -0.91 -29.34
CA GLU A 262 13.06 -0.76 -28.48
C GLU A 262 13.43 0.72 -28.35
N CYS A 263 14.07 1.07 -27.24
CA CYS A 263 14.62 2.38 -26.97
C CYS A 263 16.04 2.28 -26.42
N HIS A 264 16.94 3.08 -26.99
CA HIS A 264 18.37 3.12 -26.66
C HIS A 264 18.78 4.31 -25.79
N SER A 265 17.92 5.34 -25.67
CA SER A 265 18.22 6.55 -24.90
C SER A 265 16.91 7.16 -24.35
N CYS A 266 16.52 6.70 -23.16
CA CYS A 266 15.25 7.03 -22.50
C CYS A 266 15.41 6.99 -20.99
N SER A 267 15.92 8.11 -20.47
CA SER A 267 16.13 8.33 -19.04
C SER A 267 14.83 8.28 -18.24
N ASP A 268 13.78 8.90 -18.78
CA ASP A 268 12.42 8.96 -18.23
C ASP A 268 11.84 7.56 -17.99
N LEU A 269 11.68 6.78 -19.06
CA LEU A 269 11.14 5.42 -18.99
C LEU A 269 12.02 4.50 -18.14
N ALA A 270 13.35 4.56 -18.32
CA ALA A 270 14.26 3.70 -17.57
C ALA A 270 14.25 4.00 -16.06
N ALA A 271 14.17 5.28 -15.67
CA ALA A 271 14.12 5.68 -14.28
C ALA A 271 12.75 5.41 -13.63
N GLU A 272 11.63 5.54 -14.35
CA GLU A 272 10.31 5.13 -13.83
C GLU A 272 10.21 3.59 -13.71
N MET A 273 10.71 2.82 -14.68
CA MET A 273 10.77 1.36 -14.54
C MET A 273 11.70 0.93 -13.40
N ALA A 274 12.80 1.64 -13.17
CA ALA A 274 13.66 1.42 -11.99
C ALA A 274 12.91 1.74 -10.69
N ALA A 275 12.17 2.85 -10.63
CA ALA A 275 11.32 3.21 -9.50
C ALA A 275 10.27 2.13 -9.21
N ALA A 276 9.60 1.60 -10.25
CA ALA A 276 8.62 0.54 -10.12
C ALA A 276 9.21 -0.76 -9.54
N LEU A 277 10.36 -1.20 -10.04
CA LEU A 277 11.05 -2.38 -9.52
C LEU A 277 11.60 -2.16 -8.09
N ALA A 278 12.12 -0.97 -7.78
CA ALA A 278 12.63 -0.60 -6.46
C ALA A 278 11.52 -0.48 -5.40
N ALA A 279 10.39 0.14 -5.72
CA ALA A 279 9.24 0.18 -4.82
C ALA A 279 8.67 -1.23 -4.61
N ALA A 280 8.54 -2.02 -5.68
CA ALA A 280 8.06 -3.40 -5.56
C ALA A 280 9.01 -4.29 -4.74
N SER A 281 10.33 -4.09 -4.80
CA SER A 281 11.25 -4.91 -4.00
C SER A 281 11.06 -4.73 -2.49
N ILE A 282 10.65 -3.55 -2.05
CA ILE A 282 10.26 -3.27 -0.66
C ILE A 282 8.95 -4.01 -0.31
N VAL A 283 7.94 -3.96 -1.19
CA VAL A 283 6.67 -4.71 -1.03
C VAL A 283 6.88 -6.23 -0.92
N PHE A 284 7.89 -6.75 -1.62
CA PHE A 284 8.26 -8.16 -1.63
C PHE A 284 9.48 -8.52 -0.75
N LYS A 285 9.85 -7.68 0.22
CA LYS A 285 11.00 -7.92 1.11
C LYS A 285 11.02 -9.31 1.75
N ASP A 286 9.84 -9.85 2.08
CA ASP A 286 9.66 -11.17 2.70
C ASP A 286 9.97 -12.32 1.70
N SER A 287 9.85 -12.07 0.40
CA SER A 287 10.27 -12.95 -0.68
C SER A 287 11.67 -12.56 -1.16
N LYS A 288 12.68 -12.77 -0.31
CA LYS A 288 14.06 -12.31 -0.48
C LYS A 288 14.61 -12.46 -1.90
N THR A 289 14.54 -13.66 -2.49
CA THR A 289 15.02 -13.93 -3.86
C THR A 289 14.32 -13.10 -4.93
N TYR A 290 13.02 -12.81 -4.76
CA TYR A 290 12.29 -11.96 -5.69
C TYR A 290 12.64 -10.48 -5.47
N SER A 291 12.70 -10.02 -4.22
CA SER A 291 13.15 -8.67 -3.86
C SER A 291 14.54 -8.36 -4.41
N GLU A 292 15.52 -9.26 -4.23
CA GLU A 292 16.88 -9.12 -4.74
C GLU A 292 16.92 -9.05 -6.28
N LYS A 293 16.11 -9.87 -6.97
CA LYS A 293 15.97 -9.82 -8.43
C LYS A 293 15.40 -8.48 -8.91
N LEU A 294 14.39 -7.96 -8.23
CA LEU A 294 13.80 -6.65 -8.52
C LEU A 294 14.83 -5.52 -8.29
N VAL A 295 15.56 -5.55 -7.17
CA VAL A 295 16.64 -4.58 -6.88
C VAL A 295 17.74 -4.61 -7.95
N HIS A 296 18.17 -5.79 -8.39
CA HIS A 296 19.18 -5.92 -9.45
C HIS A 296 18.65 -5.31 -10.77
N GLY A 297 17.44 -5.67 -11.19
CA GLY A 297 16.80 -5.08 -12.37
C GLY A 297 16.67 -3.55 -12.29
N ALA A 298 16.30 -3.02 -11.12
CA ALA A 298 16.22 -1.59 -10.86
C ALA A 298 17.57 -0.88 -10.99
N LYS A 299 18.65 -1.47 -10.43
CA LYS A 299 20.02 -0.97 -10.56
C LYS A 299 20.46 -0.91 -12.02
N THR A 300 20.22 -1.97 -12.81
CA THR A 300 20.56 -2.04 -14.23
C THR A 300 19.82 -0.98 -15.05
N LEU A 301 18.50 -0.84 -14.85
CA LEU A 301 17.69 0.17 -15.54
C LEU A 301 18.11 1.60 -15.19
N PHE A 302 18.30 1.90 -13.89
CA PHE A 302 18.69 3.24 -13.46
C PHE A 302 20.08 3.61 -14.02
N LYS A 303 21.03 2.68 -13.99
CA LYS A 303 22.37 2.86 -14.59
C LYS A 303 22.28 3.10 -16.10
N PHE A 304 21.45 2.36 -16.82
CA PHE A 304 21.20 2.59 -18.25
C PHE A 304 20.62 4.00 -18.49
N GLY A 305 19.53 4.37 -17.83
CA GLY A 305 18.88 5.68 -18.00
C GLY A 305 19.76 6.88 -17.59
N ARG A 306 20.72 6.70 -16.69
CA ARG A 306 21.71 7.72 -16.31
C ARG A 306 22.83 7.89 -17.34
N ASN A 307 23.22 6.81 -18.01
CA ASN A 307 24.31 6.77 -19.00
C ASN A 307 23.82 7.16 -20.40
N GLN A 308 22.71 6.57 -20.86
CA GLN A 308 22.10 6.83 -22.16
C GLN A 308 20.96 7.85 -22.00
N ARG A 309 21.31 9.14 -22.05
CA ARG A 309 20.36 10.22 -21.72
C ARG A 309 19.52 10.68 -22.89
N GLY A 310 18.20 10.62 -22.72
CA GLY A 310 17.22 11.02 -23.72
C GLY A 310 15.79 10.91 -23.18
N ARG A 311 14.81 11.39 -23.96
CA ARG A 311 13.39 11.16 -23.70
C ARG A 311 12.89 10.01 -24.58
N TYR A 312 12.11 9.08 -24.04
CA TYR A 312 11.61 7.93 -24.80
C TYR A 312 10.62 8.31 -25.93
N SER A 313 9.96 9.47 -25.82
CA SER A 313 9.07 10.03 -26.84
C SER A 313 9.79 10.91 -27.88
N ALA A 314 11.12 11.00 -27.85
CA ALA A 314 11.89 11.83 -28.78
C ALA A 314 11.67 11.41 -30.25
N GLY A 315 11.72 12.39 -31.16
CA GLY A 315 11.66 12.15 -32.60
C GLY A 315 10.27 11.78 -33.17
N GLY A 316 9.20 11.87 -32.38
CA GLY A 316 7.85 11.53 -32.85
C GLY A 316 7.60 10.02 -32.98
N SER A 317 8.07 9.26 -31.99
CA SER A 317 7.75 7.83 -31.84
C SER A 317 6.23 7.62 -31.66
N ASP A 318 5.74 6.39 -31.84
CA ASP A 318 4.31 6.05 -31.67
C ASP A 318 3.80 6.50 -30.29
N ALA A 319 4.58 6.21 -29.24
CA ALA A 319 4.33 6.65 -27.88
C ALA A 319 4.15 8.18 -27.74
N ALA A 320 4.84 9.01 -28.53
CA ALA A 320 4.77 10.46 -28.43
C ALA A 320 3.39 11.05 -28.78
N ILE A 321 2.52 10.28 -29.45
CA ILE A 321 1.15 10.70 -29.78
C ILE A 321 0.19 10.48 -28.61
N PHE A 322 0.49 9.52 -27.73
CA PHE A 322 -0.39 9.08 -26.64
C PHE A 322 0.15 9.49 -25.26
N TYR A 323 1.44 9.26 -25.04
CA TYR A 323 2.18 9.45 -23.80
C TYR A 323 3.48 10.21 -24.08
N ASN A 324 3.36 11.48 -24.48
CA ASN A 324 4.54 12.31 -24.70
C ASN A 324 5.22 12.68 -23.38
N SER A 325 6.49 12.32 -23.24
CA SER A 325 7.34 12.76 -22.12
C SER A 325 7.71 14.24 -22.25
N THR A 326 7.51 15.02 -21.19
CA THR A 326 7.94 16.43 -21.13
C THR A 326 9.40 16.56 -20.67
N SER A 327 9.84 15.69 -19.76
CA SER A 327 11.10 15.77 -19.02
C SER A 327 11.65 14.35 -18.74
N TYR A 328 12.88 14.26 -18.24
CA TYR A 328 13.41 13.05 -17.60
C TYR A 328 14.06 13.35 -16.23
N TRP A 329 14.06 14.62 -15.80
CA TRP A 329 14.85 15.10 -14.67
C TRP A 329 14.17 14.83 -13.34
N ASP A 330 12.85 14.93 -13.30
CA ASP A 330 12.02 14.59 -12.15
C ASP A 330 12.00 13.06 -11.91
N GLU A 331 12.10 12.23 -12.95
CA GLU A 331 12.31 10.79 -12.82
C GLU A 331 13.68 10.44 -12.22
N PHE A 332 14.71 11.28 -12.40
CA PHE A 332 15.96 11.09 -11.66
C PHE A 332 15.85 11.43 -10.17
N VAL A 333 14.98 12.38 -9.78
CA VAL A 333 14.68 12.65 -8.36
C VAL A 333 13.83 11.51 -7.78
N TRP A 334 12.76 11.12 -8.49
CA TRP A 334 11.82 10.06 -8.13
C TRP A 334 12.48 8.68 -8.05
N GLY A 335 13.10 8.25 -9.15
CA GLY A 335 13.84 6.99 -9.21
C GLY A 335 15.05 7.00 -8.27
N GLY A 336 15.73 8.15 -8.10
CA GLY A 336 16.81 8.28 -7.11
C GLY A 336 16.32 8.05 -5.68
N ALA A 337 15.17 8.61 -5.30
CA ALA A 337 14.56 8.37 -4.00
C ALA A 337 14.17 6.90 -3.81
N TRP A 338 13.46 6.28 -4.77
CA TRP A 338 13.09 4.86 -4.69
C TRP A 338 14.30 3.92 -4.66
N MET A 339 15.33 4.19 -5.47
CA MET A 339 16.58 3.43 -5.45
C MET A 339 17.32 3.56 -4.11
N TYR A 340 17.26 4.71 -3.45
CA TYR A 340 17.80 4.87 -2.10
C TYR A 340 17.03 4.01 -1.09
N TYR A 341 15.70 4.08 -1.03
CA TYR A 341 14.90 3.26 -0.10
C TYR A 341 15.08 1.75 -0.31
N ALA A 342 15.16 1.30 -1.57
CA ALA A 342 15.30 -0.11 -1.90
C ALA A 342 16.73 -0.68 -1.70
N THR A 343 17.75 0.17 -1.52
CA THR A 343 19.16 -0.28 -1.48
C THR A 343 20.01 0.25 -0.34
N GLY A 344 19.57 1.30 0.36
CA GLY A 344 20.37 2.05 1.34
C GLY A 344 21.57 2.80 0.77
N ASN A 345 21.82 2.73 -0.55
CA ASN A 345 23.02 3.32 -1.14
C ASN A 345 22.87 4.85 -1.25
N VAL A 346 23.63 5.56 -0.42
CA VAL A 346 23.64 7.02 -0.30
C VAL A 346 23.93 7.76 -1.61
N SER A 347 24.57 7.14 -2.59
CA SER A 347 24.80 7.78 -3.91
C SER A 347 23.50 8.12 -4.64
N TYR A 348 22.43 7.34 -4.45
CA TYR A 348 21.10 7.64 -4.99
C TYR A 348 20.43 8.81 -4.27
N LEU A 349 20.59 8.91 -2.94
CA LEU A 349 20.10 10.06 -2.17
C LEU A 349 20.83 11.34 -2.60
N THR A 350 22.16 11.32 -2.65
CA THR A 350 22.98 12.45 -3.12
C THR A 350 22.57 12.92 -4.51
N LEU A 351 22.23 11.99 -5.42
CA LEU A 351 21.71 12.33 -6.74
C LEU A 351 20.32 12.99 -6.65
N ALA A 352 19.38 12.39 -5.92
CA ALA A 352 18.02 12.92 -5.77
C ALA A 352 17.98 14.29 -5.09
N THR A 353 18.91 14.57 -4.17
CA THR A 353 19.07 15.87 -3.50
C THR A 353 20.07 16.80 -4.19
N THR A 354 20.54 16.50 -5.42
CA THR A 354 21.45 17.41 -6.13
C THR A 354 20.70 18.68 -6.57
N PRO A 355 21.11 19.90 -6.15
CA PRO A 355 20.39 21.13 -6.49
C PRO A 355 20.19 21.37 -7.99
N GLY A 356 21.18 20.99 -8.81
CA GLY A 356 21.08 21.08 -10.28
C GLY A 356 20.00 20.18 -10.87
N ILE A 357 19.84 18.95 -10.35
CA ILE A 357 18.79 18.03 -10.81
C ILE A 357 17.41 18.55 -10.39
N ALA A 358 17.26 19.01 -9.14
CA ALA A 358 16.03 19.67 -8.68
C ALA A 358 15.65 20.88 -9.56
N LYS A 359 16.63 21.73 -9.93
CA LYS A 359 16.43 22.88 -10.81
C LYS A 359 15.96 22.48 -12.21
N HIS A 360 16.53 21.43 -12.80
CA HIS A 360 16.14 20.93 -14.12
C HIS A 360 14.80 20.19 -14.09
N ALA A 361 14.46 19.53 -12.98
CA ALA A 361 13.17 18.87 -12.73
C ALA A 361 11.99 19.84 -12.51
N GLY A 362 12.22 21.16 -12.54
CA GLY A 362 11.17 22.15 -12.36
C GLY A 362 10.96 22.63 -10.91
N ALA A 363 11.75 22.16 -9.93
CA ALA A 363 11.46 22.37 -8.50
C ALA A 363 11.27 23.85 -8.10
N PHE A 364 12.04 24.75 -8.72
CA PHE A 364 12.06 26.19 -8.39
C PHE A 364 11.24 27.06 -9.35
N TRP A 365 10.36 26.47 -10.17
CA TRP A 365 9.62 27.19 -11.22
C TRP A 365 8.10 27.19 -10.95
N GLY A 366 7.51 28.38 -10.81
CA GLY A 366 6.07 28.56 -10.55
C GLY A 366 5.17 28.45 -11.79
N GLY A 367 5.31 27.37 -12.57
CA GLY A 367 4.49 27.13 -13.77
C GLY A 367 3.03 26.76 -13.44
N PRO A 368 2.10 26.82 -14.42
CA PRO A 368 0.69 26.47 -14.21
C PRO A 368 0.51 25.01 -13.77
N ASP A 369 1.25 24.08 -14.38
CA ASP A 369 1.23 22.65 -14.04
C ASP A 369 2.13 22.31 -12.81
N TYR A 370 2.64 23.31 -12.05
CA TYR A 370 3.46 23.07 -10.85
C TYR A 370 2.63 22.42 -9.73
N GLY A 371 3.12 21.30 -9.20
CA GLY A 371 2.39 20.49 -8.23
C GLY A 371 1.39 19.51 -8.84
N VAL A 372 1.26 19.43 -10.18
CA VAL A 372 0.42 18.42 -10.83
C VAL A 372 1.19 17.10 -10.95
N PHE A 373 0.81 16.10 -10.14
CA PHE A 373 1.40 14.76 -10.15
C PHE A 373 0.75 13.86 -11.21
N SER A 374 1.55 13.18 -12.03
CA SER A 374 1.06 12.31 -13.11
C SER A 374 2.07 11.24 -13.51
N TRP A 375 1.70 10.42 -14.50
CA TRP A 375 2.61 9.49 -15.17
C TRP A 375 3.75 10.19 -15.92
N ASP A 376 3.61 11.49 -16.20
CA ASP A 376 4.63 12.33 -16.87
C ASP A 376 5.47 13.11 -15.84
N ASN A 377 4.83 13.86 -14.94
CA ASN A 377 5.53 14.69 -13.95
C ASN A 377 5.50 14.05 -12.56
N LYS A 378 6.68 13.65 -12.04
CA LYS A 378 6.85 12.97 -10.74
C LYS A 378 7.34 13.89 -9.63
N LEU A 379 7.68 15.15 -9.94
CA LEU A 379 8.43 16.05 -9.05
C LEU A 379 7.80 16.17 -7.66
N ILE A 380 6.50 16.47 -7.59
CA ILE A 380 5.79 16.64 -6.31
C ILE A 380 5.65 15.32 -5.54
N GLY A 381 5.50 14.18 -6.24
CA GLY A 381 5.53 12.86 -5.62
C GLY A 381 6.88 12.59 -4.96
N ALA A 382 7.98 12.91 -5.66
CA ALA A 382 9.33 12.80 -5.13
C ALA A 382 9.61 13.79 -3.99
N GLN A 383 9.08 15.02 -4.04
CA GLN A 383 9.19 16.01 -2.96
C GLN A 383 8.46 15.55 -1.69
N VAL A 384 7.24 15.02 -1.81
CA VAL A 384 6.48 14.45 -0.67
C VAL A 384 7.23 13.24 -0.10
N LEU A 385 7.70 12.35 -0.98
CA LEU A 385 8.45 11.15 -0.59
C LEU A 385 9.79 11.49 0.11
N LEU A 386 10.51 12.51 -0.33
CA LEU A 386 11.75 12.97 0.34
C LEU A 386 11.48 13.82 1.59
N SER A 387 10.33 14.48 1.67
CA SER A 387 9.86 15.12 2.90
C SER A 387 9.69 14.10 4.04
N ARG A 388 9.23 12.89 3.71
CA ARG A 388 9.17 11.76 4.65
C ARG A 388 10.53 11.42 5.26
N LEU A 389 11.57 11.30 4.42
CA LEU A 389 12.94 11.01 4.88
C LEU A 389 13.43 12.06 5.87
N ARG A 390 13.14 13.33 5.58
CA ARG A 390 13.46 14.45 6.49
C ARG A 390 12.73 14.34 7.82
N LEU A 391 11.40 14.13 7.77
CA LEU A 391 10.55 14.06 8.96
C LEU A 391 10.91 12.90 9.89
N PHE A 392 11.25 11.72 9.36
CA PHE A 392 11.46 10.52 10.20
C PHE A 392 12.93 10.18 10.49
N LEU A 393 13.87 10.46 9.56
CA LEU A 393 15.29 10.12 9.76
C LEU A 393 16.21 11.35 9.87
N SER A 394 15.76 12.54 9.47
CA SER A 394 16.50 13.81 9.60
C SER A 394 18.01 13.69 9.27
N PRO A 395 18.37 13.35 8.02
CA PRO A 395 19.74 12.95 7.65
C PRO A 395 20.82 14.05 7.77
N GLY A 396 20.44 15.30 8.03
CA GLY A 396 21.39 16.40 8.24
C GLY A 396 22.18 16.78 6.98
N TYR A 397 23.39 17.31 7.17
CA TYR A 397 24.29 17.73 6.09
C TYR A 397 24.85 16.51 5.33
N PRO A 398 24.96 16.54 3.98
CA PRO A 398 24.71 17.67 3.07
C PRO A 398 23.26 17.76 2.54
N TYR A 399 22.35 16.91 3.02
CA TYR A 399 21.03 16.70 2.42
C TYR A 399 19.96 17.72 2.86
N GLU A 400 20.06 18.22 4.10
CA GLU A 400 19.00 19.00 4.77
C GLU A 400 18.54 20.24 4.00
N GLU A 401 19.42 20.95 3.27
CA GLU A 401 19.01 22.15 2.54
C GLU A 401 17.97 21.85 1.45
N ILE A 402 18.21 20.82 0.63
CA ILE A 402 17.31 20.43 -0.45
C ILE A 402 16.10 19.67 0.10
N LEU A 403 16.27 18.84 1.13
CA LEU A 403 15.14 18.15 1.78
C LEU A 403 14.17 19.14 2.45
N ARG A 404 14.68 20.18 3.14
CA ARG A 404 13.88 21.28 3.68
C ARG A 404 13.16 22.04 2.58
N THR A 405 13.84 22.26 1.46
CA THR A 405 13.25 22.96 0.31
C THR A 405 12.13 22.14 -0.34
N PHE A 406 12.30 20.83 -0.51
CA PHE A 406 11.26 19.91 -0.96
C PHE A 406 10.08 19.81 0.02
N HIS A 407 10.32 19.88 1.32
CA HIS A 407 9.26 19.95 2.34
C HIS A 407 8.46 21.26 2.28
N ASN A 408 9.14 22.40 2.11
CA ASN A 408 8.49 23.69 1.93
C ASN A 408 7.68 23.73 0.62
N GLN A 409 8.21 23.16 -0.47
CA GLN A 409 7.53 23.07 -1.76
C GLN A 409 6.31 22.14 -1.70
N SER A 410 6.43 20.98 -1.04
CA SER A 410 5.30 20.09 -0.76
C SER A 410 4.21 20.84 0.00
N SER A 411 4.58 21.56 1.06
CA SER A 411 3.66 22.38 1.85
C SER A 411 2.93 23.42 1.00
N LEU A 412 3.64 24.16 0.13
CA LEU A 412 3.06 25.15 -0.79
C LEU A 412 2.09 24.52 -1.81
N VAL A 413 2.36 23.31 -2.32
CA VAL A 413 1.42 22.59 -3.19
C VAL A 413 0.20 22.09 -2.41
N MET A 414 0.36 21.64 -1.17
CA MET A 414 -0.79 21.31 -0.31
C MET A 414 -1.68 22.54 -0.03
N CYS A 415 -1.10 23.73 0.03
CA CYS A 415 -1.85 24.99 0.07
C CYS A 415 -2.61 25.26 -1.25
N SER A 416 -1.96 25.05 -2.40
CA SER A 416 -2.56 25.30 -3.73
C SER A 416 -3.80 24.43 -4.00
N TYR A 417 -3.90 23.27 -3.34
CA TYR A 417 -5.07 22.39 -3.34
C TYR A 417 -6.27 22.91 -2.54
N LEU A 418 -6.14 23.95 -1.70
CA LEU A 418 -7.24 24.47 -0.88
C LEU A 418 -8.09 25.53 -1.64
N PRO A 419 -9.41 25.62 -1.37
CA PRO A 419 -10.34 26.44 -2.18
C PRO A 419 -10.12 27.96 -2.11
N MET A 420 -9.37 28.44 -1.12
CA MET A 420 -9.03 29.85 -0.96
C MET A 420 -7.83 30.32 -1.78
N TYR A 421 -7.06 29.40 -2.39
CA TYR A 421 -5.94 29.74 -3.26
C TYR A 421 -6.34 29.59 -4.73
N THR A 422 -5.91 30.55 -5.55
CA THR A 422 -6.30 30.68 -6.97
C THR A 422 -5.40 29.90 -7.94
N SER A 423 -4.50 29.05 -7.43
CA SER A 423 -3.57 28.26 -8.25
C SER A 423 -4.28 27.27 -9.17
N PHE A 424 -5.33 26.62 -8.67
CA PHE A 424 -6.16 25.69 -9.44
C PHE A 424 -7.64 26.07 -9.39
N ASN A 425 -8.25 26.14 -10.56
CA ASN A 425 -9.70 26.32 -10.72
C ASN A 425 -10.46 25.11 -10.16
N ARG A 426 -11.74 25.30 -9.85
CA ARG A 426 -12.67 24.22 -9.48
C ARG A 426 -13.92 24.26 -10.34
N THR A 427 -14.52 23.09 -10.56
CA THR A 427 -15.87 23.01 -11.12
C THR A 427 -16.91 23.52 -10.11
N ARG A 428 -18.18 23.69 -10.53
CA ARG A 428 -19.25 24.12 -9.61
C ARG A 428 -19.54 23.04 -8.56
N GLY A 429 -19.33 21.77 -8.90
CA GLY A 429 -19.38 20.64 -7.98
C GLY A 429 -18.16 20.48 -7.06
N GLY A 430 -17.15 21.36 -7.15
CA GLY A 430 -15.98 21.34 -6.25
C GLY A 430 -14.82 20.42 -6.66
N LEU A 431 -14.84 19.88 -7.89
CA LEU A 431 -13.71 19.12 -8.45
C LEU A 431 -12.55 20.05 -8.81
N ILE A 432 -11.33 19.73 -8.36
CA ILE A 432 -10.12 20.50 -8.70
C ILE A 432 -9.67 20.27 -10.15
N GLN A 433 -9.35 21.35 -10.87
CA GLN A 433 -8.99 21.33 -12.29
C GLN A 433 -7.47 21.38 -12.50
N LEU A 434 -6.78 20.34 -12.03
CA LEU A 434 -5.32 20.17 -12.15
C LEU A 434 -4.84 20.06 -13.61
N ASN A 435 -5.73 19.68 -14.52
CA ASN A 435 -5.46 19.65 -15.97
C ASN A 435 -5.90 20.94 -16.69
N HIS A 436 -6.13 22.02 -15.94
CA HIS A 436 -6.57 23.33 -16.46
C HIS A 436 -7.86 23.28 -17.31
N GLY A 437 -8.76 22.36 -17.00
CA GLY A 437 -10.05 22.22 -17.69
C GLY A 437 -9.99 21.53 -19.04
N ARG A 438 -8.86 20.89 -19.37
CA ARG A 438 -8.71 19.94 -20.49
C ARG A 438 -9.53 18.65 -20.20
N PRO A 439 -9.63 17.69 -21.14
CA PRO A 439 -10.20 16.37 -20.88
C PRO A 439 -9.47 15.54 -19.81
N GLN A 440 -10.12 14.46 -19.37
CA GLN A 440 -9.56 13.43 -18.47
C GLN A 440 -9.03 13.92 -17.10
N PRO A 441 -9.80 14.72 -16.32
CA PRO A 441 -9.32 15.29 -15.06
C PRO A 441 -9.09 14.27 -13.93
N LEU A 442 -9.83 13.16 -13.88
CA LEU A 442 -9.92 12.36 -12.65
C LEU A 442 -8.63 11.65 -12.25
N GLN A 443 -7.73 11.35 -13.19
CA GLN A 443 -6.40 10.81 -12.85
C GLN A 443 -5.60 11.76 -11.96
N TYR A 444 -5.57 13.05 -12.30
CA TYR A 444 -4.85 14.08 -11.55
C TYR A 444 -5.52 14.35 -10.19
N VAL A 445 -6.86 14.34 -10.17
CA VAL A 445 -7.67 14.52 -8.95
C VAL A 445 -7.39 13.40 -7.95
N ALA A 446 -7.37 12.14 -8.39
CA ALA A 446 -7.07 10.99 -7.55
C ALA A 446 -5.63 11.06 -7.02
N ASN A 447 -4.67 11.42 -7.88
CA ASN A 447 -3.27 11.64 -7.49
C ASN A 447 -3.11 12.73 -6.42
N ALA A 448 -3.77 13.88 -6.58
CA ALA A 448 -3.72 14.97 -5.61
C ALA A 448 -4.41 14.60 -4.29
N ALA A 449 -5.52 13.86 -4.33
CA ALA A 449 -6.17 13.33 -3.13
C ALA A 449 -5.26 12.38 -2.35
N PHE A 450 -4.58 11.47 -3.05
CA PHE A 450 -3.58 10.59 -2.45
C PHE A 450 -2.42 11.38 -1.82
N LEU A 451 -1.82 12.32 -2.57
CA LEU A 451 -0.69 13.13 -2.07
C LEU A 451 -1.07 13.98 -0.85
N ALA A 452 -2.27 14.56 -0.83
CA ALA A 452 -2.78 15.30 0.32
C ALA A 452 -2.99 14.39 1.54
N SER A 453 -3.56 13.19 1.35
CA SER A 453 -3.74 12.21 2.43
C SER A 453 -2.39 11.76 2.99
N VAL A 454 -1.48 11.27 2.15
CA VAL A 454 -0.21 10.71 2.60
C VAL A 454 0.70 11.76 3.24
N PHE A 455 0.69 13.00 2.75
CA PHE A 455 1.41 14.10 3.41
C PHE A 455 0.79 14.45 4.77
N SER A 456 -0.54 14.45 4.91
CA SER A 456 -1.20 14.65 6.20
C SER A 456 -0.87 13.53 7.20
N ASP A 457 -0.75 12.30 6.71
CA ASP A 457 -0.40 11.13 7.52
C ASP A 457 1.10 11.12 7.88
N TYR A 458 1.98 11.69 7.04
CA TYR A 458 3.38 11.94 7.37
C TYR A 458 3.53 12.99 8.49
N LEU A 459 2.74 14.06 8.45
CA LEU A 459 2.73 15.08 9.51
C LEU A 459 2.21 14.50 10.83
N GLU A 460 1.09 13.76 10.81
CA GLU A 460 0.56 13.08 12.01
C GLU A 460 1.58 12.08 12.59
N ALA A 461 2.21 11.27 11.74
CA ALA A 461 3.25 10.34 12.15
C ALA A 461 4.56 11.01 12.63
N ALA A 462 4.73 12.30 12.38
CA ALA A 462 5.82 13.14 12.90
C ALA A 462 5.36 14.04 14.06
N ASP A 463 4.24 13.70 14.71
CA ASP A 463 3.61 14.44 15.82
C ASP A 463 3.40 15.94 15.50
N THR A 464 3.21 16.24 14.22
CA THR A 464 3.07 17.59 13.67
C THR A 464 1.60 17.84 13.30
N PRO A 465 0.86 18.70 14.05
CA PRO A 465 -0.60 18.77 13.95
C PRO A 465 -1.14 19.44 12.67
N GLY A 466 -0.26 19.97 11.82
CA GLY A 466 -0.64 20.75 10.64
C GLY A 466 0.54 21.41 9.95
N TRP A 467 0.27 22.32 9.01
CA TRP A 467 1.30 23.07 8.28
C TRP A 467 0.86 24.51 8.02
N TYR A 468 1.80 25.34 7.56
CA TYR A 468 1.58 26.76 7.29
C TYR A 468 1.45 27.04 5.79
N CYS A 469 0.48 27.87 5.43
CA CYS A 469 0.32 28.45 4.10
C CYS A 469 0.47 29.97 4.18
N GLY A 470 1.71 30.45 4.15
CA GLY A 470 2.04 31.83 4.50
C GLY A 470 1.81 32.07 6.00
N PRO A 471 1.05 33.10 6.42
CA PRO A 471 0.80 33.38 7.84
C PRO A 471 -0.23 32.43 8.48
N ASN A 472 -0.98 31.66 7.69
CA ASN A 472 -2.13 30.88 8.16
C ASN A 472 -1.75 29.42 8.43
N PHE A 473 -2.07 28.93 9.64
CA PHE A 473 -1.92 27.53 10.02
C PHE A 473 -3.18 26.71 9.67
N TYR A 474 -3.00 25.49 9.18
CA TYR A 474 -4.08 24.53 8.89
C TYR A 474 -3.78 23.19 9.53
N SER A 475 -4.76 22.59 10.20
CA SER A 475 -4.63 21.24 10.75
C SER A 475 -4.60 20.18 9.65
N ILE A 476 -3.96 19.03 9.91
CA ILE A 476 -3.90 17.88 9.00
C ILE A 476 -5.28 17.45 8.46
N ASP A 477 -6.34 17.63 9.26
CA ASP A 477 -7.72 17.33 8.86
C ASP A 477 -8.19 18.12 7.64
N VAL A 478 -7.61 19.29 7.36
CA VAL A 478 -7.95 20.09 6.17
C VAL A 478 -7.55 19.35 4.89
N LEU A 479 -6.40 18.66 4.86
CA LEU A 479 -5.98 17.83 3.72
C LEU A 479 -6.77 16.53 3.64
N ARG A 480 -7.03 15.87 4.78
CA ARG A 480 -7.88 14.69 4.84
C ARG A 480 -9.28 14.98 4.30
N ASN A 481 -9.85 16.13 4.66
CA ASN A 481 -11.14 16.60 4.13
C ASN A 481 -11.08 16.99 2.65
N PHE A 482 -9.97 17.57 2.17
CA PHE A 482 -9.78 17.81 0.73
C PHE A 482 -9.74 16.48 -0.05
N ALA A 483 -8.89 15.54 0.36
CA ALA A 483 -8.76 14.22 -0.25
C ALA A 483 -10.10 13.49 -0.27
N LYS A 484 -10.78 13.44 0.88
CA LYS A 484 -12.14 12.92 1.02
C LYS A 484 -13.11 13.56 0.03
N ARG A 485 -13.20 14.89 -0.05
CA ARG A 485 -14.11 15.57 -0.99
C ARG A 485 -13.85 15.21 -2.45
N GLN A 486 -12.58 15.08 -2.85
CA GLN A 486 -12.22 14.72 -4.22
C GLN A 486 -12.57 13.24 -4.54
N ILE A 487 -12.35 12.32 -3.61
CA ILE A 487 -12.72 10.90 -3.80
C ILE A 487 -14.24 10.69 -3.68
N ASP A 488 -14.92 11.36 -2.75
CA ASP A 488 -16.38 11.36 -2.66
C ASP A 488 -17.01 11.87 -3.96
N TYR A 489 -16.43 12.89 -4.61
CA TYR A 489 -16.87 13.35 -5.93
C TYR A 489 -16.74 12.25 -6.99
N ILE A 490 -15.62 11.50 -7.01
CA ILE A 490 -15.42 10.35 -7.91
C ILE A 490 -16.43 9.23 -7.62
N LEU A 491 -16.75 8.98 -6.35
CA LEU A 491 -17.67 7.91 -5.91
C LEU A 491 -19.16 8.28 -6.04
N GLY A 492 -19.48 9.56 -6.28
CA GLY A 492 -20.82 9.99 -6.72
C GLY A 492 -21.39 11.25 -6.07
N ASN A 493 -20.66 11.87 -5.13
CA ASN A 493 -21.01 13.16 -4.51
C ASN A 493 -20.67 14.33 -5.43
N ASN A 494 -21.31 14.35 -6.60
CA ASN A 494 -21.12 15.32 -7.67
C ASN A 494 -22.48 15.78 -8.23
N PRO A 495 -22.54 16.85 -9.06
CA PRO A 495 -23.80 17.36 -9.60
C PRO A 495 -24.59 16.33 -10.43
N GLN A 496 -23.93 15.34 -11.03
CA GLN A 496 -24.58 14.26 -11.78
C GLN A 496 -25.21 13.20 -10.88
N LYS A 497 -24.90 13.16 -9.57
CA LYS A 497 -25.29 12.11 -8.60
C LYS A 497 -25.00 10.70 -9.13
N MET A 498 -23.76 10.52 -9.59
CA MET A 498 -23.32 9.35 -10.37
C MET A 498 -21.86 9.04 -10.07
N SER A 499 -21.55 7.81 -9.66
CA SER A 499 -20.18 7.33 -9.50
C SER A 499 -19.46 7.34 -10.84
N TYR A 500 -18.22 7.82 -10.89
CA TYR A 500 -17.30 7.64 -12.03
C TYR A 500 -16.47 6.35 -11.92
N LEU A 501 -16.61 5.62 -10.81
CA LEU A 501 -16.10 4.25 -10.65
C LEU A 501 -17.14 3.23 -11.11
N VAL A 502 -16.83 2.47 -12.15
CA VAL A 502 -17.74 1.51 -12.80
C VAL A 502 -18.04 0.33 -11.87
N GLY A 503 -19.33 0.03 -11.68
CA GLY A 503 -19.80 -1.02 -10.78
C GLY A 503 -19.80 -0.64 -9.29
N TYR A 504 -19.56 0.63 -8.95
CA TYR A 504 -19.75 1.21 -7.62
C TYR A 504 -20.96 2.15 -7.60
N GLY A 505 -21.68 2.19 -6.46
CA GLY A 505 -22.89 3.00 -6.29
C GLY A 505 -24.10 2.55 -7.13
N LYS A 506 -25.21 3.28 -7.03
CA LYS A 506 -26.47 2.98 -7.75
C LYS A 506 -26.48 3.41 -9.23
N ARG A 507 -25.64 4.39 -9.59
CA ARG A 507 -25.52 4.96 -10.95
C ARG A 507 -24.04 5.11 -11.28
N TYR A 508 -23.61 4.51 -12.39
CA TYR A 508 -22.22 4.51 -12.89
C TYR A 508 -22.21 4.34 -14.43
N PRO A 509 -21.11 4.67 -15.13
CA PRO A 509 -21.00 4.59 -16.59
C PRO A 509 -21.25 3.18 -17.12
N LYS A 510 -22.02 3.08 -18.20
CA LYS A 510 -22.38 1.81 -18.86
C LYS A 510 -21.80 1.70 -20.28
N HIS A 511 -21.27 2.79 -20.83
CA HIS A 511 -20.74 2.87 -22.19
C HIS A 511 -19.25 3.23 -22.15
N VAL A 512 -18.48 2.52 -21.31
CA VAL A 512 -17.02 2.71 -21.14
C VAL A 512 -16.28 2.49 -22.46
N HIS A 513 -15.40 3.41 -22.86
CA HIS A 513 -14.52 3.29 -24.03
C HIS A 513 -13.48 2.19 -23.78
N HIS A 514 -13.88 0.94 -24.01
CA HIS A 514 -13.00 -0.21 -23.78
C HIS A 514 -13.41 -1.40 -24.66
N ARG A 515 -12.48 -1.86 -25.51
CA ARG A 515 -12.71 -2.91 -26.51
C ARG A 515 -13.27 -4.20 -25.90
N GLY A 516 -12.53 -4.81 -24.96
CA GLY A 516 -12.94 -6.04 -24.27
C GLY A 516 -14.27 -5.96 -23.50
N ALA A 517 -14.60 -4.81 -22.90
CA ALA A 517 -15.86 -4.59 -22.20
C ALA A 517 -17.05 -4.48 -23.18
N SER A 518 -16.83 -3.80 -24.32
CA SER A 518 -17.88 -3.50 -25.31
C SER A 518 -18.31 -4.67 -26.19
N ILE A 519 -17.47 -5.69 -26.36
CA ILE A 519 -17.71 -6.84 -27.25
C ILE A 519 -18.13 -8.06 -26.43
N PRO A 520 -19.26 -8.73 -26.73
CA PRO A 520 -19.74 -9.85 -25.92
C PRO A 520 -18.84 -11.08 -26.02
N LYS A 521 -18.76 -11.88 -24.95
CA LYS A 521 -18.13 -13.21 -24.96
C LYS A 521 -19.14 -14.29 -25.40
N ASN A 522 -19.42 -14.33 -26.69
CA ASN A 522 -20.42 -15.21 -27.33
C ASN A 522 -19.82 -16.27 -28.28
N GLY A 523 -18.51 -16.55 -28.18
CA GLY A 523 -17.80 -17.47 -29.08
C GLY A 523 -17.55 -16.94 -30.50
N VAL A 524 -18.18 -15.84 -30.92
CA VAL A 524 -17.94 -15.22 -32.22
C VAL A 524 -16.64 -14.43 -32.18
N ARG A 525 -15.75 -14.64 -33.16
CA ARG A 525 -14.56 -13.81 -33.42
C ARG A 525 -14.94 -12.66 -34.34
N TYR A 526 -14.67 -11.42 -33.94
CA TYR A 526 -14.88 -10.25 -34.78
C TYR A 526 -13.57 -9.84 -35.47
N ASN A 527 -13.62 -9.57 -36.78
CA ASN A 527 -12.48 -9.01 -37.50
C ASN A 527 -12.31 -7.51 -37.18
N CYS A 528 -11.16 -6.95 -37.59
CA CYS A 528 -10.72 -5.58 -37.28
C CYS A 528 -11.82 -4.50 -37.37
N LYS A 529 -12.60 -4.49 -38.46
CA LYS A 529 -13.70 -3.54 -38.69
C LYS A 529 -15.05 -4.04 -38.13
N GLY A 530 -15.28 -5.35 -38.12
CA GLY A 530 -16.55 -5.97 -37.72
C GLY A 530 -16.95 -5.74 -36.25
N GLY A 531 -16.00 -5.36 -35.39
CA GLY A 531 -16.29 -4.97 -34.01
C GLY A 531 -16.63 -3.49 -33.82
N TRP A 532 -16.46 -2.61 -34.83
CA TRP A 532 -16.86 -1.20 -34.72
C TRP A 532 -18.36 -1.03 -34.45
N LYS A 533 -19.19 -1.98 -34.88
CA LYS A 533 -20.62 -2.04 -34.49
C LYS A 533 -20.85 -2.12 -32.98
N TRP A 534 -19.90 -2.68 -32.22
CA TRP A 534 -19.94 -2.72 -30.76
C TRP A 534 -19.47 -1.40 -30.14
N ARG A 535 -18.49 -0.74 -30.78
CA ARG A 535 -18.06 0.62 -30.41
C ARG A 535 -19.22 1.61 -30.53
N ASP A 536 -19.91 1.58 -31.68
CA ASP A 536 -20.91 2.56 -32.08
C ASP A 536 -22.34 2.19 -31.61
N SER A 537 -22.49 1.05 -30.92
CA SER A 537 -23.76 0.58 -30.35
C SER A 537 -24.28 1.53 -29.27
N LYS A 538 -25.56 1.92 -29.37
CA LYS A 538 -26.28 2.66 -28.31
C LYS A 538 -26.67 1.80 -27.10
N LYS A 539 -26.37 0.49 -27.10
CA LYS A 539 -26.59 -0.39 -25.96
C LYS A 539 -25.40 -0.29 -24.98
N PRO A 540 -25.64 -0.51 -23.66
CA PRO A 540 -24.58 -0.71 -22.67
C PRO A 540 -23.51 -1.73 -23.10
N ASN A 541 -22.32 -1.62 -22.52
CA ASN A 541 -21.29 -2.65 -22.64
C ASN A 541 -21.86 -3.99 -22.12
N PRO A 542 -21.79 -5.08 -22.90
CA PRO A 542 -22.27 -6.39 -22.49
C PRO A 542 -21.49 -6.95 -21.29
N ASN A 543 -20.21 -6.58 -21.16
CA ASN A 543 -19.40 -6.92 -20.01
C ASN A 543 -19.19 -5.66 -19.15
N THR A 544 -19.53 -5.72 -17.86
CA THR A 544 -19.22 -4.63 -16.93
C THR A 544 -17.75 -4.72 -16.51
N ILE A 545 -16.96 -3.70 -16.85
CA ILE A 545 -15.57 -3.56 -16.39
C ILE A 545 -15.55 -2.95 -14.99
N VAL A 546 -15.86 -3.78 -14.00
CA VAL A 546 -15.88 -3.40 -12.58
C VAL A 546 -14.53 -2.81 -12.18
N GLY A 547 -14.54 -1.66 -11.52
CA GLY A 547 -13.34 -0.99 -11.05
C GLY A 547 -12.75 0.06 -11.97
N ALA A 548 -13.16 0.13 -13.24
CA ALA A 548 -12.67 1.16 -14.15
C ALA A 548 -13.10 2.56 -13.63
N MET A 549 -12.13 3.44 -13.39
CA MET A 549 -12.38 4.86 -13.23
C MET A 549 -12.36 5.49 -14.61
N VAL A 550 -13.50 6.03 -15.06
CA VAL A 550 -13.53 6.74 -16.34
C VAL A 550 -12.79 8.08 -16.25
N ALA A 551 -12.33 8.60 -17.38
CA ALA A 551 -11.68 9.90 -17.52
C ALA A 551 -12.39 11.05 -16.79
N GLY A 552 -13.73 11.04 -16.76
CA GLY A 552 -14.56 11.90 -15.91
C GLY A 552 -15.24 13.06 -16.62
N PRO A 553 -15.69 14.11 -15.90
CA PRO A 553 -16.45 15.21 -16.47
C PRO A 553 -15.57 16.27 -17.15
N ASP A 554 -16.21 17.21 -17.84
CA ASP A 554 -15.59 18.46 -18.29
C ASP A 554 -15.50 19.50 -17.16
N ARG A 555 -14.89 20.65 -17.49
CA ARG A 555 -14.69 21.81 -16.60
C ARG A 555 -15.97 22.44 -16.02
N HIS A 556 -17.16 21.97 -16.39
CA HIS A 556 -18.46 22.47 -15.93
C HIS A 556 -19.31 21.37 -15.25
N ASP A 557 -18.70 20.28 -14.77
CA ASP A 557 -19.37 19.09 -14.22
C ASP A 557 -20.25 18.34 -15.26
N GLY A 558 -20.04 18.61 -16.55
CA GLY A 558 -20.72 17.94 -17.65
C GLY A 558 -20.11 16.56 -17.91
N PHE A 559 -20.94 15.52 -17.94
CA PHE A 559 -20.50 14.16 -18.26
C PHE A 559 -21.43 13.52 -19.28
N ARG A 560 -20.87 12.79 -20.26
CA ARG A 560 -21.65 12.02 -21.24
C ARG A 560 -21.13 10.58 -21.31
N ASP A 561 -21.95 9.63 -20.86
CA ASP A 561 -21.70 8.19 -20.94
C ASP A 561 -21.83 7.70 -22.39
N VAL A 562 -20.85 8.03 -23.24
CA VAL A 562 -20.83 7.76 -24.67
C VAL A 562 -19.52 7.10 -25.05
N ARG A 563 -19.58 5.82 -25.46
CA ARG A 563 -18.40 4.98 -25.74
C ARG A 563 -17.46 5.52 -26.80
N THR A 564 -17.95 6.24 -27.80
CA THR A 564 -17.08 6.84 -28.82
C THR A 564 -16.28 8.04 -28.30
N ASN A 565 -16.64 8.58 -27.12
CA ASN A 565 -15.99 9.73 -26.51
C ASN A 565 -15.06 9.29 -25.36
N TYR A 566 -13.81 8.97 -25.72
CA TYR A 566 -12.76 8.57 -24.81
C TYR A 566 -12.45 9.63 -23.74
N ASN A 567 -12.53 10.93 -24.09
CA ASN A 567 -12.31 12.07 -23.20
C ASN A 567 -13.17 12.07 -21.92
N TYR A 568 -14.33 11.39 -21.95
CA TYR A 568 -15.18 11.17 -20.79
C TYR A 568 -15.14 9.72 -20.28
N THR A 569 -15.09 8.73 -21.18
CA THR A 569 -15.43 7.33 -20.84
C THR A 569 -14.26 6.33 -20.89
N GLU A 570 -13.03 6.77 -21.19
CA GLU A 570 -11.85 5.90 -21.18
C GLU A 570 -11.24 5.78 -19.78
N PRO A 571 -10.98 4.56 -19.27
CA PRO A 571 -10.17 4.32 -18.08
C PRO A 571 -8.71 4.04 -18.47
N THR A 572 -7.75 4.37 -17.59
CA THR A 572 -6.31 4.11 -17.81
C THR A 572 -5.65 3.48 -16.58
N LEU A 573 -4.58 2.69 -16.76
CA LEU A 573 -3.76 2.14 -15.67
C LEU A 573 -3.27 3.23 -14.71
N ALA A 574 -2.75 4.33 -15.27
CA ALA A 574 -2.19 5.43 -14.48
C ALA A 574 -3.25 6.09 -13.58
N GLY A 575 -4.44 6.38 -14.11
CA GLY A 575 -5.54 6.96 -13.32
C GLY A 575 -6.08 6.00 -12.27
N ASN A 576 -6.25 4.72 -12.61
CA ASN A 576 -6.73 3.72 -11.67
C ASN A 576 -5.75 3.41 -10.53
N ALA A 577 -4.43 3.53 -10.76
CA ALA A 577 -3.42 3.36 -9.72
C ALA A 577 -3.46 4.49 -8.69
N GLY A 578 -3.61 5.74 -9.14
CA GLY A 578 -3.86 6.90 -8.28
C GLY A 578 -5.14 6.75 -7.46
N LEU A 579 -6.23 6.26 -8.07
CA LEU A 579 -7.48 5.99 -7.36
C LEU A 579 -7.32 4.91 -6.28
N VAL A 580 -6.67 3.79 -6.59
CA VAL A 580 -6.41 2.72 -5.61
C VAL A 580 -5.60 3.26 -4.42
N ALA A 581 -4.57 4.05 -4.68
CA ALA A 581 -3.73 4.67 -3.66
C ALA A 581 -4.54 5.61 -2.74
N ALA A 582 -5.40 6.47 -3.30
CA ALA A 582 -6.26 7.36 -2.53
C ALA A 582 -7.39 6.63 -1.77
N LEU A 583 -7.94 5.55 -2.33
CA LEU A 583 -8.98 4.75 -1.67
C LEU A 583 -8.44 4.01 -0.45
N VAL A 584 -7.23 3.46 -0.52
CA VAL A 584 -6.61 2.81 0.64
C VAL A 584 -6.12 3.80 1.68
N SER A 585 -5.67 5.02 1.30
CA SER A 585 -5.30 6.03 2.29
C SER A 585 -6.52 6.48 3.12
N LEU A 586 -7.69 6.61 2.49
CA LEU A 586 -8.95 7.03 3.15
C LEU A 586 -9.75 5.90 3.83
N SER A 587 -9.44 4.62 3.58
CA SER A 587 -10.24 3.52 4.12
C SER A 587 -10.21 3.43 5.65
N GLY A 588 -11.34 2.99 6.22
CA GLY A 588 -11.77 3.29 7.59
C GLY A 588 -10.97 2.67 8.75
N VAL A 589 -9.90 1.94 8.47
CA VAL A 589 -9.03 1.34 9.49
C VAL A 589 -8.08 2.42 10.01
N LYS A 590 -8.25 2.80 11.30
CA LYS A 590 -7.39 3.76 12.00
C LYS A 590 -6.04 3.15 12.43
N THR A 591 -5.34 2.53 11.48
CA THR A 591 -3.90 2.27 11.59
C THR A 591 -3.17 3.46 10.96
N GLY A 592 -2.24 4.06 11.70
CA GLY A 592 -1.29 5.02 11.12
C GLY A 592 -0.43 4.36 10.03
N ILE A 593 0.27 5.18 9.25
CA ILE A 593 1.19 4.69 8.21
C ILE A 593 2.31 3.82 8.79
N ASP A 594 2.80 2.86 8.01
CA ASP A 594 4.00 2.10 8.34
C ASP A 594 5.21 3.04 8.30
N LYS A 595 5.77 3.39 9.46
CA LYS A 595 6.96 4.27 9.55
C LYS A 595 8.24 3.60 9.05
N ASN A 596 8.33 2.27 9.13
CA ASN A 596 9.59 1.52 9.15
C ASN A 596 9.90 0.75 7.86
N THR A 597 8.90 0.14 7.20
CA THR A 597 9.13 -0.79 6.08
C THR A 597 9.89 -0.14 4.92
N ILE A 598 9.63 1.12 4.59
CA ILE A 598 10.34 1.84 3.51
C ILE A 598 11.83 2.06 3.79
N PHE A 599 12.24 2.02 5.06
CA PHE A 599 13.63 2.22 5.47
C PHE A 599 14.36 0.90 5.75
N SER A 600 13.76 -0.28 5.45
CA SER A 600 14.33 -1.57 5.87
C SER A 600 15.69 -1.92 5.25
N ALA A 601 16.05 -1.28 4.13
CA ALA A 601 17.38 -1.39 3.52
C ALA A 601 18.30 -0.18 3.79
N VAL A 602 17.79 0.87 4.46
CA VAL A 602 18.55 2.09 4.78
C VAL A 602 19.37 1.84 6.06
N PRO A 603 20.71 2.01 6.02
CA PRO A 603 21.52 1.84 7.22
C PRO A 603 21.23 2.93 8.26
N PRO A 604 21.42 2.66 9.57
CA PRO A 604 21.34 3.70 10.59
C PRO A 604 22.28 4.86 10.27
N MET A 605 21.73 6.08 10.14
CA MET A 605 22.51 7.28 9.77
C MET A 605 23.28 7.90 10.94
N PHE A 606 23.07 7.40 12.16
CA PHE A 606 23.85 7.73 13.34
C PHE A 606 24.43 6.45 13.96
N PRO A 607 25.58 6.53 14.67
CA PRO A 607 26.07 5.40 15.45
C PRO A 607 24.99 4.94 16.42
N VAL A 608 24.79 3.63 16.52
CA VAL A 608 23.95 3.07 17.58
C VAL A 608 24.57 3.51 18.92
N PRO A 609 23.78 4.05 19.87
CA PRO A 609 24.30 4.36 21.19
C PRO A 609 25.04 3.14 21.77
N PRO A 610 26.18 3.32 22.45
CA PRO A 610 26.85 2.20 23.10
C PRO A 610 25.85 1.49 24.03
N PRO A 611 25.92 0.15 24.16
CA PRO A 611 25.07 -0.57 25.09
C PRO A 611 25.23 0.04 26.48
N PRO A 612 24.15 0.08 27.30
CA PRO A 612 24.25 0.61 28.65
C PRO A 612 25.39 -0.09 29.39
N PRO A 613 26.19 0.63 30.21
CA PRO A 613 27.27 0.02 30.95
C PRO A 613 26.72 -1.15 31.79
N PRO A 614 27.49 -2.24 31.95
CA PRO A 614 27.04 -3.38 32.73
C PRO A 614 26.63 -2.91 34.13
N ALA A 615 25.51 -3.45 34.63
CA ALA A 615 24.99 -3.07 35.94
C ALA A 615 26.10 -3.13 36.99
N TRP A 616 26.32 -1.99 37.67
CA TRP A 616 27.42 -1.83 38.63
C TRP A 616 27.29 -2.92 39.70
N LYS A 617 28.29 -3.79 39.76
CA LYS A 617 28.44 -4.77 40.84
C LYS A 617 29.37 -4.16 41.88
N PRO A 618 28.89 -3.88 43.11
CA PRO A 618 29.75 -3.46 44.22
C PRO A 618 30.75 -4.56 44.60
#